data_AF-A0A952V8H2-F1
#
_entry.id   AF-A0A952V8H2-F1
#
_cell.length_a   1.000
_cell.length_b   1.000
_cell.length_c   1.000
_cell.angle_alpha   90.00
_cell.angle_beta   90.00
_cell.angle_gamma   90.00
#
_symmetry.space_group_name_H-M   'P 1'
#
loop_
_entity.id
_entity.type
_entity.pdbx_description
1 polymer ?
#
loop_
_entity_poly.entity_id
_entity_poly.type
_entity_poly.pdbx_seq_one_letter_code
_entity_poly.pdbx_strand_id
1 'polypeptide(L)'
;MNGTRQFAPYLISGTFHQDDAITNSAKAAYLASKLLAKDHSALKRFEGKDISSLIIEDPDWNFLNKLKKLPDKSAFYYWFQTVVLLTK
;
A
#
# COMPACT_ATOMS: atom_id res chain seq x y z
N MET A 1 3.21 -12.68 -39.74
CA MET A 1 2.38 -13.56 -38.89
C MET A 1 2.31 -12.96 -37.49
N ASN A 2 1.29 -12.15 -37.20
CA ASN A 2 1.16 -11.44 -35.91
C ASN A 2 -0.03 -11.99 -35.08
N GLY A 3 -0.29 -13.30 -35.13
CA GLY A 3 -1.49 -13.90 -34.53
C GLY A 3 -1.39 -14.20 -33.03
N THR A 4 -0.18 -14.31 -32.46
CA THR A 4 0.00 -14.79 -31.08
C THR A 4 0.00 -13.69 -30.02
N ARG A 5 0.14 -12.42 -30.40
CA ARG A 5 0.16 -11.29 -29.43
C ARG A 5 -1.23 -10.85 -28.98
N GLN A 6 -2.28 -11.30 -29.67
CA GLN A 6 -3.66 -10.90 -29.42
C GLN A 6 -4.31 -11.68 -28.25
N PHE A 7 -3.72 -12.79 -27.81
CA PHE A 7 -4.23 -13.64 -26.72
C PHE A 7 -3.68 -13.29 -25.33
N ALA A 8 -2.56 -12.57 -25.25
CA ALA A 8 -1.94 -12.17 -23.98
C ALA A 8 -2.87 -11.39 -23.02
N PRO A 9 -3.69 -10.41 -23.47
CA PRO A 9 -4.59 -9.68 -22.56
C PRO A 9 -5.80 -10.49 -22.08
N TYR A 10 -6.07 -11.67 -22.66
CA TYR A 10 -7.17 -12.54 -22.23
C TYR A 10 -6.73 -13.64 -21.26
N LEU A 11 -5.42 -13.90 -21.16
CA LEU A 11 -4.83 -14.87 -20.22
C LEU A 11 -4.45 -14.23 -18.88
N ILE A 12 -4.21 -12.91 -18.88
CA ILE A 12 -3.86 -12.15 -17.67
C ILE A 12 -5.12 -11.42 -17.21
N SER A 13 -5.67 -11.82 -16.07
CA SER A 13 -6.77 -11.11 -15.41
C SER A 13 -6.28 -9.74 -14.94
N GLY A 14 -6.55 -8.71 -15.74
CA GLY A 14 -6.31 -7.31 -15.40
C GLY A 14 -4.88 -6.82 -15.66
N THR A 15 -4.77 -5.62 -16.23
CA THR A 15 -3.50 -4.92 -16.34
C THR A 15 -3.07 -4.49 -14.93
N PHE A 16 -1.95 -5.01 -14.43
CA PHE A 16 -1.38 -4.58 -13.16
C PHE A 16 -0.75 -3.20 -13.34
N HIS A 17 -1.31 -2.19 -12.70
CA HIS A 17 -0.85 -0.81 -12.83
C HIS A 17 0.13 -0.44 -11.71
N GLN A 18 0.81 0.69 -11.89
CA GLN A 18 1.72 1.23 -10.90
C GLN A 18 1.03 1.51 -9.55
N ASP A 19 -0.23 1.96 -9.57
CA ASP A 19 -1.03 2.16 -8.36
C ASP A 19 -1.26 0.86 -7.59
N ASP A 20 -1.52 -0.25 -8.29
CA ASP A 20 -1.66 -1.57 -7.68
C ASP A 20 -0.36 -2.01 -7.00
N ALA A 21 0.78 -1.73 -7.65
CA ALA A 21 2.10 -1.99 -7.08
C ALA A 21 2.32 -1.20 -5.79
N ILE A 22 1.96 0.09 -5.76
CA ILE A 22 2.10 0.95 -4.59
C ILE A 22 1.25 0.42 -3.43
N THR A 23 -0.02 0.10 -3.67
CA THR A 23 -0.93 -0.44 -2.65
C THR A 23 -0.46 -1.79 -2.12
N ASN A 24 -0.01 -2.70 -2.98
CA ASN A 24 0.47 -4.02 -2.55
C ASN A 24 1.80 -3.92 -1.79
N SER A 25 2.68 -3.01 -2.19
CA SER A 25 3.92 -2.73 -1.46
C SER A 25 3.64 -2.20 -0.06
N ALA A 26 2.66 -1.31 0.09
CA ALA A 26 2.24 -0.79 1.40
C ALA A 26 1.68 -1.89 2.32
N LYS A 27 0.88 -2.82 1.78
CA LYS A 27 0.37 -3.99 2.53
C LYS A 27 1.51 -4.92 2.97
N ALA A 28 2.48 -5.16 2.09
CA ALA A 28 3.64 -5.99 2.40
C ALA A 28 4.51 -5.35 3.51
N ALA A 29 4.75 -4.04 3.43
CA ALA A 29 5.47 -3.28 4.45
C ALA A 29 4.76 -3.32 5.82
N TYR A 30 3.43 -3.20 5.82
CA TYR A 30 2.62 -3.31 7.04
C TYR A 30 2.73 -4.71 7.68
N LEU A 31 2.68 -5.76 6.86
CA LEU A 31 2.87 -7.13 7.36
C LEU A 31 4.27 -7.33 7.95
N ALA A 32 5.30 -6.88 7.22
CA ALA A 32 6.70 -6.99 7.65
C ALA A 32 6.95 -6.23 8.97
N SER A 33 6.46 -5.00 9.09
CA SER A 33 6.60 -4.21 10.31
C SER A 33 5.90 -4.85 11.52
N LYS A 34 4.71 -5.44 11.35
CA LYS A 34 4.07 -6.21 12.44
C LYS A 34 4.91 -7.40 12.88
N LEU A 35 5.49 -8.13 11.94
CA LEU A 35 6.35 -9.28 12.24
C LEU A 35 7.61 -8.84 13.00
N LEU A 36 8.24 -7.74 12.58
CA LEU A 36 9.39 -7.15 13.27
C LEU A 36 9.03 -6.67 14.68
N ALA A 37 7.86 -6.05 14.85
CA ALA A 37 7.34 -5.61 16.14
C ALA A 37 6.83 -6.77 17.03
N LYS A 38 6.90 -8.03 16.55
CA LYS A 38 6.35 -9.24 17.20
C LYS A 38 4.86 -9.09 17.58
N ASP A 39 4.13 -8.27 16.84
CA ASP A 39 2.70 -8.02 17.04
C ASP A 39 1.88 -9.02 16.22
N HIS A 40 1.37 -10.04 16.91
CA HIS A 40 0.56 -11.12 16.33
C HIS A 40 -0.94 -10.80 16.31
N SER A 41 -1.33 -9.56 16.61
CA SER A 41 -2.73 -9.15 16.52
C SER A 41 -3.22 -9.18 15.07
N ALA A 42 -4.55 -9.28 14.89
CA ALA A 42 -5.15 -9.33 13.57
C ALA A 42 -4.76 -8.11 12.70
N LEU A 43 -4.63 -8.34 11.39
CA LEU A 43 -4.33 -7.28 10.42
C LEU A 43 -5.55 -6.36 10.28
N LYS A 44 -5.35 -5.06 10.54
CA LYS A 44 -6.41 -4.06 10.34
C LYS A 44 -6.57 -3.80 8.86
N ARG A 45 -7.78 -4.02 8.33
CA ARG A 45 -8.11 -3.72 6.94
C ARG A 45 -8.58 -2.27 6.80
N PHE A 46 -8.27 -1.67 5.66
CA PHE A 46 -8.79 -0.36 5.29
C PHE A 46 -10.24 -0.48 4.82
N GLU A 47 -11.18 0.08 5.57
CA GLU A 47 -12.63 0.06 5.29
C GLU A 47 -13.14 1.44 4.83
N GLY A 48 -12.32 2.20 4.10
CA GLY A 48 -12.72 3.54 3.62
C GLY A 48 -12.71 4.62 4.70
N LYS A 49 -11.93 4.44 5.78
CA LYS A 49 -11.75 5.46 6.82
C LYS A 49 -11.20 6.75 6.24
N ASP A 50 -11.64 7.88 6.80
CA ASP A 50 -11.06 9.17 6.45
C ASP A 50 -9.59 9.22 6.94
N ILE A 51 -8.69 9.35 5.99
CA ILE A 51 -7.23 9.47 6.21
C ILE A 51 -6.77 10.93 6.11
N SER A 52 -7.69 11.88 5.95
CA SER A 52 -7.37 13.28 5.67
C SER A 52 -6.63 13.91 6.86
N SER A 53 -7.00 13.53 8.08
CA SER A 53 -6.40 13.98 9.34
C SER A 53 -5.05 13.32 9.67
N LEU A 54 -4.71 12.18 9.07
CA LEU A 54 -3.50 11.41 9.43
C LEU A 54 -2.25 12.00 8.77
N ILE A 55 -1.25 12.48 9.51
CA ILE A 55 -0.02 13.05 8.92
C ILE A 55 1.18 12.31 9.49
N ILE A 56 2.12 11.94 8.61
CA ILE A 56 3.42 11.42 9.02
C ILE A 56 4.34 12.62 9.25
N GLU A 57 4.64 12.91 10.52
CA GLU A 57 5.52 14.02 10.91
C GLU A 57 7.01 13.63 10.93
N ASP A 58 7.30 12.33 11.00
CA ASP A 58 8.66 11.80 11.00
C ASP A 58 9.42 12.23 9.72
N PRO A 59 10.55 12.94 9.85
CA PRO A 59 11.26 13.51 8.71
C PRO A 59 11.81 12.46 7.74
N ASP A 60 12.11 11.24 8.20
CA ASP A 60 12.59 10.16 7.35
C ASP A 60 11.47 9.56 6.49
N TRP A 61 10.22 9.71 6.94
CA TRP A 61 9.05 9.09 6.32
C TRP A 61 8.01 10.08 5.78
N ASN A 62 8.19 11.39 5.98
CA ASN A 62 7.23 12.43 5.60
C ASN A 62 6.94 12.46 4.08
N PHE A 63 7.84 11.92 3.26
CA PHE A 63 7.68 11.85 1.82
C PHE A 63 6.49 10.96 1.43
N LEU A 64 6.08 10.03 2.31
CA LEU A 64 4.91 9.16 2.11
C LEU A 64 3.59 9.94 2.16
N ASN A 65 3.56 11.15 2.74
CA ASN A 65 2.37 12.02 2.71
C ASN A 65 1.92 12.35 1.27
N LYS A 66 2.82 12.25 0.28
CA LYS A 66 2.45 12.39 -1.15
C LYS A 66 1.42 11.37 -1.61
N LEU A 67 1.39 10.18 -1.00
CA LEU A 67 0.48 9.08 -1.36
C LEU A 67 -0.98 9.42 -1.04
N LYS A 68 -1.25 10.42 -0.18
CA LYS A 68 -2.62 10.93 0.06
C LYS A 68 -3.29 11.48 -1.20
N LYS A 69 -2.50 11.91 -2.19
CA LYS A 69 -3.00 12.45 -3.46
C LYS A 69 -3.47 11.36 -4.42
N LEU A 70 -3.11 10.10 -4.15
CA LEU A 70 -3.52 8.97 -5.00
C LEU A 70 -5.03 8.72 -4.84
N PRO A 71 -5.68 8.23 -5.91
CA PRO A 71 -7.09 7.83 -5.83
C PRO A 71 -7.29 6.70 -4.82
N ASP A 72 -6.32 5.78 -4.71
CA ASP A 72 -6.32 4.73 -3.69
C ASP A 72 -5.69 5.22 -2.37
N LYS A 73 -6.58 5.56 -1.44
CA LYS A 73 -6.24 5.99 -0.07
C LYS A 73 -5.66 4.87 0.79
N SER A 74 -5.83 3.61 0.40
CA SER A 74 -5.41 2.47 1.21
C SER A 74 -3.88 2.36 1.30
N ALA A 75 -3.15 2.75 0.24
CA ALA A 75 -1.70 2.75 0.24
C ALA A 75 -1.11 3.63 1.35
N PHE A 76 -1.61 4.86 1.48
CA PHE A 76 -1.17 5.78 2.53
C PHE A 76 -1.51 5.25 3.93
N TYR A 77 -2.70 4.67 4.11
CA TYR A 77 -3.13 4.11 5.39
C TYR A 77 -2.18 3.03 5.92
N TYR A 78 -1.79 2.07 5.08
CA TYR A 78 -0.89 0.98 5.50
C TYR A 78 0.52 1.48 5.77
N TRP A 79 1.01 2.46 5.00
CA TRP A 79 2.30 3.11 5.28
C TRP A 79 2.28 3.89 6.59
N PHE A 80 1.21 4.64 6.86
CA PHE A 80 1.05 5.33 8.14
C PHE A 80 1.12 4.35 9.32
N GLN A 81 0.41 3.21 9.23
CA GLN A 81 0.48 2.18 10.27
C GLN A 81 1.88 1.56 10.39
N THR A 82 2.56 1.35 9.26
CA THR A 82 3.93 0.83 9.23
C THR A 82 4.87 1.76 9.99
N VAL A 83 4.84 3.06 9.70
CA VAL A 83 5.68 4.05 10.37
C VAL A 83 5.35 4.12 11.87
N VAL A 84 4.07 4.13 12.24
CA VAL A 84 3.65 4.11 13.65
C VAL A 84 4.13 2.86 14.40
N LEU A 85 4.29 1.72 13.73
CA LEU A 85 4.83 0.50 14.34
C LEU A 85 6.36 0.52 14.47
N LEU A 86 7.06 1.15 13.53
CA LEU A 86 8.52 1.19 13.49
C LEU A 86 9.12 2.31 14.34
N THR A 87 8.43 3.45 14.45
CA THR A 87 8.83 4.60 15.27
C THR A 87 8.30 4.49 16.72
N LYS A 88 7.87 3.29 17.13
CA LYS A 88 7.34 3.03 18.47
C LYS A 88 8.43 2.70 19.48
#